data_AF-A0A3N4KBN3-F1
#
_entry.id   AF-A0A3N4KBN3-F1
#
_cell.length_a   1.000
_cell.length_b   1.000
_cell.length_c   1.000
_cell.angle_alpha   90.00
_cell.angle_beta   90.00
_cell.angle_gamma   90.00
#
_symmetry.space_group_name_H-M   'P 1'
#
loop_
_entity.id
_entity.type
_entity.pdbx_description
1 polymer ?
#
loop_
_entity_poly.entity_id
_entity_poly.type
_entity_poly.pdbx_seq_one_letter_code
_entity_poly.pdbx_strand_id
1 'polypeptide(L)'
;MGNDGGSIPTRRELVKSPTRRATHSQLRDSNAQTQEYHWSTCPLSKRPLASPVVSDSSGRLYNKDSILEWLLRGTEAFGDGEEVLDGRVKSLRDVLEIKFDISKEDGQDKWVCPVSRKGLLAGVRAVYLVPCGHAFLESAIKEIKGNEGVCLQCGTAYEADNVIPINPVLDEDAQSLRNRIKILSEKGLGHTLRKLSDGKSKKRKKGFKESEKLPKKEETSIKNAATASLTSKVLEDEKMKNKRRKTEMSDNLRSLFSTKEQDDASGRNDFMSRGYTIPTKR
;
A
#
# COMPACT_ATOMS: atom_id res chain seq x y z
N MET A 1 -39.78 -53.63 -10.59
CA MET A 1 -38.69 -53.26 -9.66
C MET A 1 -38.71 -51.75 -9.52
N GLY A 2 -38.88 -51.26 -8.29
CA GLY A 2 -38.56 -49.89 -7.83
C GLY A 2 -39.15 -48.72 -8.62
N ASN A 3 -40.44 -48.44 -8.44
CA ASN A 3 -40.98 -47.11 -8.71
C ASN A 3 -40.45 -46.21 -7.59
N ASP A 4 -39.36 -45.49 -7.86
CA ASP A 4 -38.77 -44.51 -6.95
C ASP A 4 -39.76 -43.35 -6.83
N GLY A 5 -40.63 -43.48 -5.82
CA GLY A 5 -41.70 -42.56 -5.53
C GLY A 5 -41.10 -41.21 -5.17
N GLY A 6 -41.00 -40.34 -6.19
CA GLY A 6 -40.60 -38.95 -6.02
C GLY A 6 -41.34 -38.37 -4.82
N SER A 7 -40.59 -38.04 -3.78
CA SER A 7 -41.11 -37.43 -2.57
C SER A 7 -41.76 -36.10 -2.96
N ILE A 8 -43.08 -36.10 -3.08
CA ILE A 8 -43.87 -34.89 -3.32
C ILE A 8 -43.60 -33.96 -2.13
N PRO A 9 -42.95 -32.79 -2.33
CA PRO A 9 -42.62 -31.91 -1.24
C PRO A 9 -43.90 -31.50 -0.52
N THR A 10 -43.96 -31.74 0.79
CA THR A 10 -45.18 -31.48 1.54
C THR A 10 -45.43 -29.97 1.61
N ARG A 11 -46.69 -29.54 1.75
CA ARG A 11 -47.04 -28.12 1.85
C ARG A 11 -46.27 -27.38 2.97
N ARG A 12 -45.80 -28.10 3.98
CA ARG A 12 -44.97 -27.57 5.08
C ARG A 12 -43.55 -27.23 4.65
N GLU A 13 -43.03 -27.90 3.63
CA GLU A 13 -41.74 -27.60 3.00
C GLU A 13 -41.87 -26.49 1.95
N LEU A 14 -43.02 -26.43 1.24
CA LEU A 14 -43.31 -25.36 0.27
C LEU A 14 -43.64 -24.02 0.94
N VAL A 15 -44.25 -24.04 2.13
CA VAL A 15 -44.57 -22.82 2.88
C VAL A 15 -43.40 -22.51 3.79
N LYS A 16 -42.62 -21.48 3.46
CA LYS A 16 -41.62 -20.89 4.37
C LYS A 16 -42.32 -20.51 5.67
N SER A 17 -42.22 -21.37 6.68
CA SER A 17 -42.63 -21.02 8.03
C SER A 17 -41.87 -19.76 8.43
N PRO A 18 -42.52 -18.74 9.00
CA PRO A 18 -41.84 -17.53 9.42
C PRO A 18 -40.66 -17.92 10.30
N THR A 19 -39.45 -17.55 9.88
CA THR A 19 -38.21 -17.84 10.60
C THR A 19 -38.40 -17.41 12.05
N ARG A 20 -38.42 -18.40 12.96
CA ARG A 20 -38.58 -18.16 14.39
C ARG A 20 -37.52 -17.15 14.81
N ARG A 21 -37.95 -16.01 15.37
CA ARG A 21 -37.01 -15.02 15.91
C ARG A 21 -36.13 -15.74 16.92
N ALA A 22 -34.81 -15.63 16.70
CA ALA A 22 -33.84 -16.23 17.60
C ALA A 22 -34.08 -15.72 19.02
N THR A 23 -34.00 -16.62 19.99
CA THR A 23 -34.15 -16.27 21.40
C THR A 23 -32.94 -15.41 21.82
N HIS A 24 -33.11 -14.52 22.80
CA HIS A 24 -32.00 -13.66 23.27
C HIS A 24 -30.76 -14.47 23.69
N SER A 25 -30.95 -15.65 24.28
CA SER A 25 -29.86 -16.60 24.57
C SER A 25 -29.13 -17.05 23.30
N GLN A 26 -29.88 -17.49 22.29
CA GLN A 26 -29.32 -17.96 21.01
C GLN A 26 -28.51 -16.85 20.30
N LEU A 27 -28.97 -15.60 20.35
CA LEU A 27 -28.24 -14.45 19.80
C LEU A 27 -26.93 -14.16 20.56
N ARG A 28 -26.97 -14.28 21.88
CA ARG A 28 -25.78 -14.09 22.71
C ARG A 28 -24.73 -15.16 22.44
N ASP A 29 -25.16 -16.41 22.33
CA ASP A 29 -24.28 -17.54 22.06
C ASP A 29 -23.67 -17.44 20.65
N SER A 30 -24.47 -17.08 19.64
CA SER A 30 -23.97 -16.86 18.27
C SER A 30 -22.96 -15.71 18.21
N ASN A 31 -23.19 -14.64 18.97
CA ASN A 31 -22.28 -13.50 19.02
C ASN A 31 -20.96 -13.90 19.69
N ALA A 32 -21.01 -14.63 20.80
CA ALA A 32 -19.80 -15.12 21.48
C ALA A 32 -18.95 -16.01 20.56
N GLN A 33 -19.58 -16.96 19.86
CA GLN A 33 -18.89 -17.82 18.88
C GLN A 33 -18.28 -17.02 17.73
N THR A 34 -18.99 -16.01 17.22
CA THR A 34 -18.50 -15.14 16.15
C THR A 34 -17.28 -14.34 16.62
N GLN A 35 -17.29 -13.87 17.87
CA GLN A 35 -16.16 -13.15 18.45
C GLN A 35 -14.94 -14.06 18.61
N GLU A 36 -15.11 -15.27 19.15
CA GLU A 36 -14.03 -16.25 19.25
C GLU A 36 -13.43 -16.60 17.88
N TYR A 37 -14.29 -16.74 16.86
CA TYR A 37 -13.84 -16.95 15.49
C TYR A 37 -12.98 -15.79 14.98
N HIS A 38 -13.38 -14.53 15.19
CA HIS A 38 -12.60 -13.36 14.76
C HIS A 38 -11.27 -13.16 15.50
N TRP A 39 -11.12 -13.74 16.69
CA TRP A 39 -9.87 -13.71 17.45
C TRP A 39 -8.93 -14.87 17.14
N SER A 40 -9.43 -15.94 16.54
CA SER A 40 -8.64 -17.15 16.24
C SER A 40 -8.39 -17.35 14.75
N THR A 41 -9.27 -16.85 13.88
CA THR A 41 -9.31 -17.22 12.46
C THR A 41 -9.34 -15.99 11.56
N CYS A 42 -8.52 -16.02 10.50
CA CYS A 42 -8.51 -14.99 9.47
C CYS A 42 -9.77 -15.08 8.60
N PRO A 43 -10.59 -14.01 8.49
CA PRO A 43 -11.81 -14.04 7.69
C PRO A 43 -11.59 -14.28 6.20
N LEU A 44 -10.43 -13.85 5.67
CA LEU A 44 -10.10 -13.94 4.24
C LEU A 44 -9.61 -15.35 3.86
N SER A 45 -8.63 -15.87 4.61
CA SER A 45 -8.01 -17.17 4.29
C SER A 45 -8.66 -18.37 4.99
N LYS A 46 -9.52 -18.14 5.99
CA LYS A 46 -10.14 -19.18 6.86
C LYS A 46 -9.11 -20.05 7.59
N ARG A 47 -7.86 -19.57 7.69
CA ARG A 47 -6.76 -20.19 8.43
C ARG A 47 -6.64 -19.53 9.81
N PRO A 48 -6.05 -20.22 10.80
CA PRO A 48 -5.78 -19.61 12.10
C PRO A 48 -4.90 -18.36 11.94
N LEU A 49 -5.09 -17.39 12.83
CA LEU A 49 -4.29 -16.17 12.86
C LEU A 49 -2.85 -16.50 13.27
N ALA A 50 -1.90 -16.09 12.45
CA ALA A 50 -0.48 -16.30 12.67
C ALA A 50 0.25 -14.96 12.54
N SER A 51 1.27 -14.73 13.38
CA SER A 51 2.12 -13.55 13.26
C SER A 51 2.94 -13.65 11.96
N PRO A 52 3.02 -12.57 11.15
CA PRO A 52 2.51 -11.22 11.38
C PRO A 52 1.00 -11.05 11.10
N VAL A 53 0.29 -10.52 12.10
CA VAL A 53 -1.14 -10.17 12.02
C VAL A 53 -1.28 -8.70 11.63
N VAL A 54 -2.26 -8.43 10.78
CA VAL A 54 -2.57 -7.09 10.28
C VAL A 54 -4.03 -6.74 10.52
N SER A 55 -4.32 -5.46 10.67
CA SER A 55 -5.69 -4.96 10.78
C SER A 55 -6.05 -3.92 9.74
N ASP A 56 -7.29 -4.01 9.28
CA ASP A 56 -7.94 -3.02 8.44
C ASP A 56 -8.50 -1.86 9.28
N SER A 57 -9.04 -0.88 8.58
CA SER A 57 -9.64 0.30 9.18
C SER A 57 -10.92 0.05 9.99
N SER A 58 -11.47 -1.17 9.93
CA SER A 58 -12.62 -1.59 10.74
C SER A 58 -12.21 -2.33 12.01
N GLY A 59 -10.89 -2.51 12.24
CA GLY A 59 -10.38 -3.23 13.39
C GLY A 59 -10.43 -4.75 13.25
N ARG A 60 -10.72 -5.28 12.05
CA ARG A 60 -10.69 -6.74 11.79
C ARG A 60 -9.26 -7.21 11.64
N LEU A 61 -8.99 -8.44 12.07
CA LEU A 61 -7.67 -9.07 12.01
C LEU A 61 -7.54 -9.99 10.80
N TYR A 62 -6.40 -9.96 10.14
CA TYR A 62 -6.06 -10.83 9.02
C TYR A 62 -4.59 -11.26 9.08
N ASN A 63 -4.27 -12.34 8.38
CA ASN A 63 -2.87 -12.73 8.17
C ASN A 63 -2.27 -11.84 7.09
N LYS A 64 -1.05 -11.33 7.32
CA LYS A 64 -0.37 -10.47 6.33
C LYS A 64 -0.25 -11.15 4.97
N ASP A 65 0.07 -12.43 4.96
CA ASP A 65 0.21 -13.23 3.74
C ASP A 65 -1.09 -13.29 2.95
N SER A 66 -2.22 -13.45 3.64
CA SER A 66 -3.53 -13.50 2.99
C SER A 66 -3.90 -12.17 2.32
N ILE A 67 -3.59 -11.04 2.97
CA ILE A 67 -3.81 -9.71 2.38
C ILE A 67 -2.89 -9.49 1.18
N LEU A 68 -1.64 -9.95 1.26
CA LEU A 68 -0.70 -9.83 0.14
C LEU A 68 -1.15 -10.67 -1.06
N GLU A 69 -1.58 -11.90 -0.84
CA GLU A 69 -2.16 -12.77 -1.86
C GLU A 69 -3.38 -12.11 -2.53
N TRP A 70 -4.26 -11.49 -1.73
CA TRP A 70 -5.40 -10.73 -2.24
C TRP A 70 -4.99 -9.50 -3.04
N LEU A 71 -4.02 -8.72 -2.58
CA LEU A 71 -3.56 -7.53 -3.32
C LEU A 71 -2.88 -7.88 -4.65
N LEU A 72 -2.34 -9.10 -4.79
CA LEU A 72 -1.67 -9.57 -6.00
C LEU A 72 -2.62 -10.25 -7.00
N ARG A 73 -3.52 -11.11 -6.52
CA ARG A 73 -4.38 -11.96 -7.36
C ARG A 73 -5.86 -11.57 -7.30
N GLY A 74 -6.26 -10.75 -6.34
CA GLY A 74 -7.65 -10.34 -6.14
C GLY A 74 -8.59 -11.54 -5.94
N THR A 75 -9.72 -11.49 -6.63
CA THR A 75 -10.79 -12.50 -6.60
C THR A 75 -10.34 -13.89 -7.03
N GLU A 76 -9.24 -14.01 -7.78
CA GLU A 76 -8.69 -15.32 -8.16
C GLU A 76 -8.08 -16.08 -6.97
N ALA A 77 -7.58 -15.37 -5.95
CA ALA A 77 -7.07 -16.01 -4.73
C ALA A 77 -8.19 -16.33 -3.74
N PHE A 78 -9.13 -15.40 -3.56
CA PHE A 78 -10.23 -15.53 -2.60
C PHE A 78 -11.52 -15.07 -3.26
N GLY A 79 -12.38 -16.00 -3.68
CA GLY A 79 -13.63 -15.65 -4.36
C GLY A 79 -14.58 -14.79 -3.51
N ASP A 80 -14.53 -14.94 -2.19
CA ASP A 80 -15.29 -14.19 -1.18
C ASP A 80 -14.55 -12.95 -0.64
N GLY A 81 -13.34 -12.66 -1.13
CA GLY A 81 -12.52 -11.58 -0.59
C GLY A 81 -13.13 -10.19 -0.76
N GLU A 82 -13.91 -9.96 -1.81
CA GLU A 82 -14.59 -8.68 -2.07
C GLU A 82 -15.68 -8.40 -1.03
N GLU A 83 -16.46 -9.42 -0.66
CA GLU A 83 -17.50 -9.31 0.38
C GLU A 83 -16.89 -9.12 1.78
N VAL A 84 -15.79 -9.82 2.07
CA VAL A 84 -15.13 -9.75 3.37
C VAL A 84 -14.50 -8.37 3.60
N LEU A 85 -13.81 -7.84 2.60
CA LEU A 85 -13.07 -6.59 2.68
C LEU A 85 -13.94 -5.36 2.35
N ASP A 86 -15.02 -5.50 1.60
CA ASP A 86 -15.97 -4.42 1.27
C ASP A 86 -15.26 -3.15 0.76
N GLY A 87 -14.27 -3.34 -0.13
CA GLY A 87 -13.47 -2.25 -0.71
C GLY A 87 -12.58 -1.46 0.28
N ARG A 88 -12.45 -1.89 1.54
CA ARG A 88 -11.65 -1.20 2.58
C ARG A 88 -10.15 -1.26 2.32
N VAL A 89 -9.68 -2.37 1.77
CA VAL A 89 -8.25 -2.62 1.52
C VAL A 89 -7.95 -2.52 0.03
N LYS A 90 -7.28 -1.45 -0.39
CA LYS A 90 -6.84 -1.24 -1.77
C LYS A 90 -5.31 -1.29 -1.89
N SER A 91 -4.62 -0.99 -0.80
CA SER A 91 -3.18 -0.93 -0.74
C SER A 91 -2.66 -1.33 0.64
N LEU A 92 -1.36 -1.59 0.74
CA LEU A 92 -0.68 -1.79 2.02
C LEU A 92 -0.69 -0.56 2.94
N ARG A 93 -1.20 0.59 2.49
CA ARG A 93 -1.38 1.79 3.34
C ARG A 93 -2.67 1.74 4.15
N ASP A 94 -3.61 0.91 3.73
CA ASP A 94 -4.93 0.75 4.36
C ASP A 94 -4.89 -0.30 5.48
N VAL A 95 -3.75 -0.94 5.66
CA VAL A 95 -3.55 -2.07 6.55
C VAL A 95 -2.36 -1.79 7.45
N LEU A 96 -2.50 -2.08 8.74
CA LEU A 96 -1.47 -1.85 9.74
C LEU A 96 -1.10 -3.15 10.45
N GLU A 97 0.20 -3.42 10.59
CA GLU A 97 0.71 -4.59 11.32
C GLU A 97 0.54 -4.39 12.83
N ILE A 98 -0.19 -5.31 13.46
CA ILE A 98 -0.42 -5.28 14.90
C ILE A 98 0.66 -6.09 15.61
N LYS A 99 1.26 -5.48 16.63
CA LYS A 99 2.23 -6.10 17.52
C LYS A 99 1.51 -6.49 18.81
N PHE A 100 1.32 -7.79 18.96
CA PHE A 100 0.88 -8.40 20.21
C PHE A 100 2.09 -8.87 21.00
N ASP A 101 2.08 -8.65 22.31
CA ASP A 101 2.99 -9.34 23.20
C ASP A 101 2.47 -10.75 23.45
N ILE A 102 3.36 -11.73 23.45
CA ILE A 102 3.03 -13.14 23.60
C ILE A 102 3.53 -13.60 24.96
N SER A 103 2.62 -14.08 25.80
CA SER A 103 2.97 -14.80 27.02
C SER A 103 2.84 -16.30 26.76
N LYS A 104 3.87 -17.06 27.15
CA LYS A 104 3.88 -18.51 27.09
C LYS A 104 3.45 -19.07 28.43
N GLU A 105 2.15 -19.17 28.62
CA GLU A 105 1.56 -19.91 29.73
C GLU A 105 1.09 -21.27 29.21
N ASP A 106 1.49 -22.34 29.88
CA ASP A 106 1.06 -23.72 29.59
C ASP A 106 1.46 -24.24 28.18
N GLY A 107 2.53 -23.69 27.59
CA GLY A 107 3.02 -24.10 26.27
C GLY A 107 2.16 -23.58 25.10
N GLN A 108 1.18 -22.71 25.36
CA GLN A 108 0.39 -22.04 24.33
C GLN A 108 0.75 -20.55 24.27
N ASP A 109 0.88 -20.03 23.05
CA ASP A 109 1.14 -18.61 22.81
C ASP A 109 -0.17 -17.83 23.00
N LYS A 110 -0.31 -17.13 24.14
CA LYS A 110 -1.47 -16.27 24.43
C LYS A 110 -1.10 -14.81 24.21
N TRP A 111 -1.95 -14.07 23.50
CA TRP A 111 -1.78 -12.63 23.32
C TRP A 111 -2.10 -11.90 24.62
N VAL A 112 -1.20 -11.01 25.04
CA VAL A 112 -1.33 -10.26 26.28
C VAL A 112 -1.09 -8.77 26.05
N CYS A 113 -1.73 -7.95 26.89
CA CYS A 113 -1.46 -6.53 26.92
C CYS A 113 -0.11 -6.25 27.62
N PRO A 114 0.79 -5.45 27.02
CA PRO A 114 2.10 -5.13 27.62
C PRO A 114 2.00 -4.49 29.01
N VAL A 115 0.95 -3.70 29.25
CA VAL A 115 0.80 -2.90 30.49
C VAL A 115 0.05 -3.66 31.56
N SER A 116 -1.12 -4.22 31.22
CA SER A 116 -2.00 -4.88 32.20
C SER A 116 -1.70 -6.37 32.38
N ARG A 117 -0.89 -6.97 31.49
CA ARG A 117 -0.61 -8.42 31.41
C ARG A 117 -1.85 -9.32 31.31
N LYS A 118 -3.02 -8.73 31.06
CA LYS A 118 -4.27 -9.46 30.83
C LYS A 118 -4.31 -9.97 29.39
N GLY A 119 -4.91 -11.14 29.19
CA GLY A 119 -5.11 -11.73 27.87
C GLY A 119 -5.97 -10.85 26.96
N LEU A 120 -5.51 -10.69 25.71
CA LEU A 120 -6.24 -10.04 24.63
C LEU A 120 -7.01 -11.13 23.87
N LEU A 121 -8.26 -11.35 24.26
CA LEU A 121 -9.12 -12.44 23.77
C LEU A 121 -10.56 -11.94 23.57
N ALA A 122 -11.41 -12.81 23.02
CA ALA A 122 -12.84 -12.55 22.89
C ALA A 122 -13.47 -12.18 24.26
N GLY A 123 -14.34 -11.17 24.25
CA GLY A 123 -14.98 -10.63 25.45
C GLY A 123 -14.22 -9.49 26.14
N VAL A 124 -12.94 -9.29 25.82
CA VAL A 124 -12.15 -8.14 26.29
C VAL A 124 -12.11 -7.06 25.22
N ARG A 125 -12.34 -5.80 25.60
CA ARG A 125 -12.19 -4.66 24.68
C ARG A 125 -10.71 -4.34 24.50
N ALA A 126 -10.15 -4.82 23.40
CA ALA A 126 -8.77 -4.55 22.98
C ALA A 126 -8.74 -3.41 21.95
N VAL A 127 -7.66 -2.63 21.97
CA VAL A 127 -7.44 -1.50 21.08
C VAL A 127 -5.99 -1.50 20.60
N TYR A 128 -5.72 -0.98 19.42
CA TYR A 128 -4.35 -0.70 18.97
C TYR A 128 -4.18 0.77 18.61
N LEU A 129 -2.92 1.19 18.62
CA LEU A 129 -2.53 2.58 18.34
C LEU A 129 -1.98 2.72 16.93
N VAL A 130 -2.45 3.74 16.21
CA VAL A 130 -1.89 4.15 14.93
C VAL A 130 -0.97 5.35 15.17
N PRO A 131 0.28 5.38 14.64
CA PRO A 131 0.83 4.52 13.57
C PRO A 131 1.65 3.31 14.04
N CYS A 132 1.85 3.08 15.33
CA CYS A 132 2.85 2.12 15.82
C CYS A 132 2.41 0.64 15.82
N GLY A 133 1.11 0.38 15.93
CA GLY A 133 0.53 -0.96 15.88
C GLY A 133 0.57 -1.76 17.17
N HIS A 134 0.97 -1.18 18.31
CA HIS A 134 0.94 -1.90 19.58
C HIS A 134 -0.50 -2.07 20.06
N ALA A 135 -0.84 -3.30 20.48
CA ALA A 135 -2.14 -3.64 21.02
C ALA A 135 -2.16 -3.52 22.56
N PHE A 136 -3.22 -2.94 23.08
CA PHE A 136 -3.46 -2.73 24.50
C PHE A 136 -4.90 -3.07 24.86
N LEU A 137 -5.17 -3.14 26.16
CA LEU A 137 -6.54 -3.12 26.68
C LEU A 137 -7.09 -1.70 26.67
N GLU A 138 -8.37 -1.54 26.32
CA GLU A 138 -9.01 -0.23 26.27
C GLU A 138 -9.00 0.47 27.64
N SER A 139 -9.20 -0.28 28.73
CA SER A 139 -9.15 0.25 30.10
C SER A 139 -7.79 0.84 30.42
N ALA A 140 -6.71 0.17 30.00
CA ALA A 140 -5.35 0.65 30.21
C ALA A 140 -5.16 1.99 29.50
N ILE A 141 -5.56 2.10 28.23
CA ILE A 141 -5.43 3.37 27.49
C ILE A 141 -6.27 4.48 28.13
N LYS A 142 -7.49 4.18 28.62
CA LYS A 142 -8.34 5.18 29.29
C LYS A 142 -7.72 5.73 30.56
N GLU A 143 -7.06 4.88 31.35
CA GLU A 143 -6.34 5.30 32.56
C GLU A 143 -5.11 6.17 32.22
N ILE A 144 -4.42 5.87 31.11
CA ILE A 144 -3.19 6.56 30.71
C ILE A 144 -3.46 7.90 30.01
N LYS A 145 -4.64 8.10 29.40
CA LYS A 145 -5.02 9.35 28.68
C LYS A 145 -4.89 10.63 29.53
N GLY A 146 -4.74 10.53 30.84
CA GLY A 146 -4.42 11.67 31.71
C GLY A 146 -3.02 12.25 31.51
N ASN A 147 -2.06 11.49 30.95
CA ASN A 147 -0.63 11.78 31.05
C ASN A 147 0.13 11.72 29.70
N GLU A 148 -0.39 12.34 28.63
CA GLU A 148 0.30 12.55 27.34
C GLU A 148 0.09 11.42 26.31
N GLY A 149 -0.46 11.75 25.14
CA GLY A 149 -0.82 10.84 24.05
C GLY A 149 0.38 10.17 23.36
N VAL A 150 1.07 9.30 24.09
CA VAL A 150 2.32 8.63 23.72
C VAL A 150 2.20 7.13 23.96
N CYS A 151 2.64 6.31 23.01
CA CYS A 151 2.61 4.85 23.14
C CYS A 151 3.63 4.37 24.17
N LEU A 152 3.20 3.59 25.16
CA LEU A 152 4.07 3.13 26.25
C LEU A 152 5.15 2.11 25.85
N GLN A 153 5.04 1.48 24.67
CA GLN A 153 5.98 0.46 24.24
C GLN A 153 7.09 1.03 23.33
N CYS A 154 6.81 2.12 22.62
CA CYS A 154 7.74 2.68 21.62
C CYS A 154 7.89 4.20 21.65
N GLY A 155 7.16 4.91 22.52
CA GLY A 155 7.24 6.36 22.64
C GLY A 155 6.64 7.14 21.46
N THR A 156 5.92 6.50 20.54
CA THR A 156 5.30 7.22 19.40
C THR A 156 4.08 8.00 19.85
N ALA A 157 4.02 9.27 19.49
CA ALA A 157 2.83 10.10 19.70
C ALA A 157 1.64 9.57 18.89
N TYR A 158 0.44 9.64 19.46
CA TYR A 158 -0.81 9.31 18.82
C TYR A 158 -1.92 10.28 19.26
N GLU A 159 -2.92 10.46 18.40
CA GLU A 159 -4.10 11.28 18.72
C GLU A 159 -5.21 10.42 19.32
N ALA A 160 -6.14 11.02 20.06
CA ALA A 160 -7.28 10.28 20.63
C ALA A 160 -8.12 9.58 19.56
N ASP A 161 -8.24 10.20 18.38
CA ASP A 161 -8.90 9.63 17.21
C ASP A 161 -8.15 8.43 16.65
N ASN A 162 -6.84 8.30 16.93
CA ASN A 162 -5.94 7.26 16.44
C ASN A 162 -5.91 5.98 17.30
N VAL A 163 -6.90 5.81 18.19
CA VAL A 163 -7.14 4.59 18.97
C VAL A 163 -8.21 3.75 18.27
N ILE A 164 -7.89 2.51 17.91
CA ILE A 164 -8.79 1.65 17.14
C ILE A 164 -9.17 0.41 17.94
N PRO A 165 -10.47 0.15 18.20
CA PRO A 165 -10.90 -1.11 18.80
C PRO A 165 -10.72 -2.27 17.82
N ILE A 166 -10.16 -3.36 18.34
CA ILE A 166 -10.03 -4.63 17.62
C ILE A 166 -11.36 -5.37 17.70
N ASN A 167 -11.86 -5.85 16.56
CA ASN A 167 -13.11 -6.60 16.43
C ASN A 167 -14.27 -5.95 17.22
N PRO A 168 -14.70 -4.72 16.86
CA PRO A 168 -15.73 -4.01 17.61
C PRO A 168 -17.05 -4.80 17.65
N VAL A 169 -17.59 -4.97 18.86
CA VAL A 169 -18.90 -5.62 19.09
C VAL A 169 -20.05 -4.61 19.03
N LEU A 170 -19.78 -3.37 19.44
CA LEU A 170 -20.77 -2.30 19.47
C LEU A 170 -20.85 -1.62 18.10
N ASP A 171 -22.07 -1.40 17.63
CA ASP A 171 -22.31 -0.68 16.38
C ASP A 171 -21.80 0.77 16.44
N GLU A 172 -21.77 1.38 17.62
CA GLU A 172 -21.23 2.73 17.86
C GLU A 172 -19.73 2.81 17.54
N ASP A 173 -18.95 1.80 17.95
CA ASP A 173 -17.53 1.72 17.67
C ASP A 173 -17.29 1.53 16.17
N ALA A 174 -18.11 0.68 15.52
CA ALA A 174 -18.05 0.47 14.08
C ALA A 174 -18.40 1.73 13.27
N GLN A 175 -19.41 2.49 13.71
CA GLN A 175 -19.78 3.76 13.10
C GLN A 175 -18.68 4.82 13.28
N SER A 176 -18.09 4.90 14.47
CA SER A 176 -16.96 5.78 14.77
C SER A 176 -15.78 5.52 13.83
N LEU A 177 -15.44 4.25 13.59
CA LEU A 177 -14.38 3.86 12.67
C LEU A 177 -14.71 4.21 11.21
N ARG A 178 -15.96 4.01 10.77
CA ARG A 178 -16.41 4.44 9.43
C ARG A 178 -16.28 5.95 9.25
N ASN A 179 -16.67 6.73 10.25
CA ASN A 179 -16.58 8.19 10.20
C ASN A 179 -15.13 8.65 10.16
N ARG A 180 -14.26 8.02 10.95
CA ARG A 180 -12.83 8.28 10.94
C ARG A 180 -12.21 8.08 9.55
N ILE A 181 -12.54 6.99 8.87
CA ILE A 181 -11.98 6.72 7.52
C ILE A 181 -12.42 7.79 6.52
N LYS A 182 -13.65 8.29 6.61
CA LYS A 182 -14.14 9.40 5.77
C LYS A 182 -13.33 10.68 6.02
N ILE A 183 -13.08 11.02 7.28
CA ILE A 183 -12.26 12.18 7.64
C ILE A 183 -10.81 12.01 7.15
N LEU A 184 -10.25 10.81 7.28
CA LEU A 184 -8.90 10.52 6.80
C LEU A 184 -8.80 10.55 5.27
N SER A 185 -9.82 10.06 4.56
CA SER A 185 -9.85 10.08 3.10
C SER A 185 -9.99 11.50 2.54
N GLU A 186 -10.76 12.36 3.20
CA GLU A 186 -10.82 13.81 2.92
C GLU A 186 -9.47 14.49 3.12
N LYS A 187 -8.71 14.08 4.15
CA LYS A 187 -7.33 14.52 4.39
C LYS A 187 -6.31 13.86 3.45
N GLY A 188 -6.72 12.92 2.60
CA GLY A 188 -5.84 12.17 1.71
C GLY A 188 -4.88 11.23 2.42
N LEU A 189 -5.22 10.78 3.63
CA LEU A 189 -4.45 9.83 4.44
C LEU A 189 -5.13 8.46 4.43
N GLY A 190 -4.33 7.40 4.36
CA GLY A 190 -4.80 6.03 4.56
C GLY A 190 -4.95 5.71 6.04
N HIS A 191 -5.37 4.48 6.32
CA HIS A 191 -5.51 3.97 7.68
C HIS A 191 -4.21 4.07 8.51
N THR A 192 -3.06 3.86 7.88
CA THR A 192 -1.72 3.97 8.50
C THR A 192 -1.22 5.42 8.66
N LEU A 193 -2.08 6.43 8.45
CA LEU A 193 -1.70 7.86 8.38
C LEU A 193 -0.68 8.18 7.28
N ARG A 194 -0.47 7.26 6.33
CA ARG A 194 0.37 7.48 5.15
C ARG A 194 -0.47 8.14 4.07
N LYS A 195 0.09 9.16 3.40
CA LYS A 195 -0.59 9.86 2.31
C LYS A 195 -0.98 8.88 1.21
N LEU A 196 -2.24 8.89 0.79
CA LEU A 196 -2.72 8.19 -0.39
C LEU A 196 -2.12 8.89 -1.61
N SER A 197 -1.59 8.13 -2.56
CA SER A 197 -1.03 8.74 -3.76
C SER A 197 -2.19 9.29 -4.59
N ASP A 198 -2.31 10.61 -4.64
CA ASP A 198 -3.34 11.32 -5.39
C ASP A 198 -3.37 10.84 -6.85
N GLY A 199 -4.45 10.13 -7.19
CA GLY A 199 -4.72 9.64 -8.53
C GLY A 199 -5.21 10.76 -9.45
N LYS A 200 -4.38 11.77 -9.73
CA LYS A 200 -4.55 12.65 -10.91
C LYS A 200 -3.21 13.15 -11.44
N SER A 201 -2.77 12.50 -12.53
CA SER A 201 -1.67 12.85 -13.44
C SER A 201 -0.20 12.65 -12.98
N LYS A 202 0.39 11.52 -13.37
CA LYS A 202 1.49 11.46 -14.36
C LYS A 202 2.13 10.07 -14.38
N LYS A 203 2.13 9.49 -15.59
CA LYS A 203 3.18 8.61 -16.10
C LYS A 203 4.56 9.07 -15.57
N ARG A 204 5.14 8.32 -14.65
CA ARG A 204 6.57 8.28 -14.24
C ARG A 204 6.67 7.21 -13.16
N LYS A 205 7.08 5.98 -13.50
CA LYS A 205 8.48 5.55 -13.62
C LYS A 205 9.41 6.20 -12.57
N LYS A 206 10.03 5.30 -11.81
CA LYS A 206 11.04 5.41 -10.74
C LYS A 206 10.48 5.56 -9.33
N GLY A 207 10.94 4.77 -8.38
CA GLY A 207 12.10 3.89 -8.40
C GLY A 207 12.61 3.78 -6.98
N PHE A 208 12.81 2.54 -6.56
CA PHE A 208 13.59 2.19 -5.39
C PHE A 208 14.95 2.88 -5.50
N LYS A 209 15.27 3.77 -4.55
CA LYS A 209 16.62 4.28 -4.33
C LYS A 209 17.23 3.37 -3.29
N GLU A 210 18.06 2.45 -3.77
CA GLU A 210 19.28 2.10 -3.05
C GLU A 210 20.45 2.80 -3.76
N SER A 211 21.44 3.13 -2.95
CA SER A 211 22.66 3.90 -3.23
C SER A 211 23.40 3.53 -4.51
N GLU A 212 23.69 4.53 -5.34
CA GLU A 212 25.05 4.99 -5.71
C GLU A 212 24.98 6.01 -6.88
N LYS A 213 25.97 6.92 -6.91
CA LYS A 213 26.09 8.06 -7.83
C LYS A 213 26.39 7.61 -9.27
N LEU A 214 25.88 8.32 -10.30
CA LEU A 214 26.52 8.68 -11.61
C LEU A 214 25.48 9.21 -12.65
N PRO A 215 25.89 9.95 -13.71
CA PRO A 215 25.15 11.12 -14.24
C PRO A 215 24.13 10.83 -15.37
N LYS A 216 23.27 11.83 -15.60
CA LYS A 216 22.17 11.87 -16.59
C LYS A 216 22.67 11.75 -18.04
N LYS A 217 22.05 10.86 -18.85
CA LYS A 217 22.10 10.89 -20.33
C LYS A 217 20.73 11.36 -20.86
N GLU A 218 20.77 12.24 -21.85
CA GLU A 218 19.62 12.85 -22.53
C GLU A 218 18.78 11.81 -23.29
N GLU A 219 17.45 11.97 -23.24
CA GLU A 219 16.48 11.05 -23.84
C GLU A 219 16.22 11.42 -25.30
N THR A 220 16.56 10.53 -26.24
CA THR A 220 15.96 10.55 -27.58
C THR A 220 14.63 9.79 -27.54
N SER A 221 13.55 10.47 -27.89
CA SER A 221 12.16 10.00 -27.81
C SER A 221 11.85 8.89 -28.83
N ILE A 222 12.11 7.64 -28.47
CA ILE A 222 11.66 6.46 -29.22
C ILE A 222 10.93 5.53 -28.25
N LYS A 223 9.65 5.24 -28.54
CA LYS A 223 8.71 4.59 -27.61
C LYS A 223 8.86 3.06 -27.54
N ASN A 224 9.62 2.45 -28.46
CA ASN A 224 9.86 1.01 -28.51
C ASN A 224 11.23 0.67 -27.90
N ALA A 225 11.25 -0.23 -26.90
CA ALA A 225 12.44 -0.52 -26.09
C ALA A 225 13.58 -1.20 -26.88
N ALA A 226 13.24 -2.10 -27.80
CA ALA A 226 14.23 -2.78 -28.65
C ALA A 226 14.92 -1.80 -29.61
N THR A 227 14.15 -0.90 -30.24
CA THR A 227 14.70 0.11 -31.15
C THR A 227 15.51 1.17 -30.41
N ALA A 228 15.09 1.58 -29.21
CA ALA A 228 15.85 2.54 -28.39
C ALA A 228 17.24 2.01 -28.02
N SER A 229 17.33 0.73 -27.67
CA SER A 229 18.58 0.06 -27.29
C SER A 229 19.53 -0.10 -28.50
N LEU A 230 18.98 -0.35 -29.68
CA LEU A 230 19.76 -0.40 -30.92
C LEU A 230 20.26 1.00 -31.30
N THR A 231 19.41 2.02 -31.24
CA THR A 231 19.81 3.40 -31.55
C THR A 231 20.87 3.93 -30.60
N SER A 232 20.80 3.59 -29.30
CA SER A 232 21.84 4.00 -28.35
C SER A 232 23.19 3.35 -28.66
N LYS A 233 23.21 2.07 -29.05
CA LYS A 233 24.44 1.36 -29.44
C LYS A 233 25.04 1.94 -30.72
N VAL A 234 24.22 2.20 -31.74
CA VAL A 234 24.70 2.81 -33.00
C VAL A 234 25.29 4.21 -32.75
N LEU A 235 24.63 5.03 -31.93
CA LEU A 235 25.15 6.35 -31.56
C LEU A 235 26.44 6.28 -30.74
N GLU A 236 26.61 5.26 -29.90
CA GLU A 236 27.85 5.02 -29.16
C GLU A 236 28.98 4.57 -30.10
N ASP A 237 28.70 3.70 -31.06
CA ASP A 237 29.65 3.27 -32.08
C ASP A 237 30.08 4.41 -33.02
N GLU A 238 29.15 5.28 -33.43
CA GLU A 238 29.48 6.49 -34.19
C GLU A 238 30.34 7.46 -33.40
N LYS A 239 30.05 7.65 -32.11
CA LYS A 239 30.87 8.48 -31.22
C LYS A 239 32.27 7.89 -31.04
N MET A 240 32.39 6.58 -30.94
CA MET A 240 33.70 5.91 -30.87
C MET A 240 34.48 6.04 -32.19
N LYS A 241 33.83 5.85 -33.35
CA LYS A 241 34.45 6.06 -34.66
C LYS A 241 34.89 7.51 -34.87
N ASN A 242 34.08 8.48 -34.48
CA ASN A 242 34.45 9.89 -34.56
C ASN A 242 35.57 10.26 -33.58
N LYS A 243 35.63 9.64 -32.39
CA LYS A 243 36.76 9.79 -31.48
C LYS A 243 38.04 9.18 -32.06
N ARG A 244 37.97 8.02 -32.70
CA ARG A 244 39.12 7.42 -33.41
C ARG A 244 39.62 8.33 -34.53
N ARG A 245 38.72 8.83 -35.38
CA ARG A 245 39.07 9.83 -36.41
C ARG A 245 39.72 11.10 -35.85
N LYS A 246 39.28 11.57 -34.67
CA LYS A 246 39.85 12.74 -33.98
C LYS A 246 41.19 12.46 -33.27
N THR A 247 41.50 11.21 -32.97
CA THR A 247 42.75 10.81 -32.30
C THR A 247 43.82 10.36 -33.30
N GLU A 248 43.41 9.89 -34.47
CA GLU A 248 44.29 9.54 -35.60
C GLU A 248 44.67 10.77 -36.47
N MET A 249 44.06 11.94 -36.25
CA MET A 249 44.47 13.18 -36.92
C MET A 249 45.71 13.75 -36.25
N SER A 250 46.82 13.84 -36.99
CA SER A 250 48.02 14.57 -36.60
C SER A 250 47.69 16.02 -36.24
N ASP A 251 48.41 16.63 -35.30
CA ASP A 251 48.14 17.99 -34.80
C ASP A 251 48.08 19.06 -35.92
N ASN A 252 48.81 18.84 -37.02
CA ASN A 252 48.81 19.71 -38.20
C ASN A 252 47.48 19.70 -38.98
N LEU A 253 46.67 18.64 -38.87
CA LEU A 253 45.34 18.54 -39.50
C LEU A 253 44.23 19.04 -38.58
N ARG A 254 44.51 19.13 -37.28
CA ARG A 254 43.59 19.60 -36.24
C ARG A 254 43.42 21.11 -36.25
N SER A 255 44.42 21.85 -36.72
CA SER A 255 44.37 23.32 -36.89
C SER A 255 43.57 23.78 -38.12
N LEU A 256 43.26 22.87 -39.06
CA LEU A 256 42.47 23.19 -40.25
C LEU A 256 40.95 23.13 -40.02
N PHE A 257 40.50 22.56 -38.90
CA PHE A 257 39.09 22.47 -38.54
C PHE A 257 38.84 23.20 -37.23
N SER A 258 38.35 24.45 -37.31
CA SER A 258 38.02 25.24 -36.12
C SER A 258 36.88 24.59 -35.33
N THR A 259 37.15 24.32 -34.04
CA THR A 259 36.12 23.89 -33.08
C THR A 259 35.30 25.12 -32.67
N LYS A 260 34.05 25.14 -33.11
CA LYS A 260 33.07 26.18 -32.82
C LYS A 260 32.52 26.03 -31.39
N GLU A 261 33.28 26.43 -30.38
CA GLU A 261 32.76 26.75 -29.05
C GLU A 261 33.51 27.97 -28.48
N GLN A 262 32.76 29.08 -28.37
CA GLN A 262 33.04 30.35 -27.67
C GLN A 262 34.13 31.27 -28.24
N ASP A 263 33.69 32.17 -29.13
CA ASP A 263 34.07 33.59 -29.13
C ASP A 263 32.84 34.41 -29.55
N ASP A 264 31.96 34.67 -28.58
CA ASP A 264 30.98 35.76 -28.65
C ASP A 264 31.64 37.03 -28.11
N ALA A 265 32.65 37.53 -28.82
CA ALA A 265 33.14 38.90 -28.69
C ALA A 265 34.01 39.23 -29.92
N SER A 266 33.61 40.28 -30.64
CA SER A 266 34.28 40.90 -31.79
C SER A 266 34.07 40.25 -33.17
N GLY A 267 33.33 40.98 -34.02
CA GLY A 267 33.41 41.00 -35.48
C GLY A 267 33.61 39.68 -36.23
N ARG A 268 32.51 39.02 -36.63
CA ARG A 268 32.54 38.02 -37.71
C ARG A 268 32.92 38.69 -39.04
N ASN A 269 34.21 38.76 -39.34
CA ASN A 269 34.75 39.03 -40.67
C ASN A 269 34.78 37.73 -41.49
N ASP A 270 33.60 37.15 -41.72
CA ASP A 270 33.47 36.01 -42.59
C ASP A 270 33.49 36.48 -44.06
N PHE A 271 34.55 36.12 -44.77
CA PHE A 271 34.80 36.51 -46.17
C PHE A 271 33.75 35.91 -47.13
N MET A 272 33.05 34.85 -46.73
CA MET A 272 32.10 34.14 -47.59
C MET A 272 30.63 34.59 -47.43
N SER A 273 30.34 35.47 -46.47
CA SER A 273 29.00 36.08 -46.29
C SER A 273 28.94 37.58 -46.63
N ARG A 274 30.05 38.17 -47.10
CA ARG A 274 30.04 39.46 -47.79
C ARG A 274 29.41 39.29 -49.17
N GLY A 275 28.08 39.41 -49.24
CA GLY A 275 27.40 39.64 -50.50
C GLY A 275 28.04 40.82 -51.22
N TYR A 276 28.33 40.64 -52.51
CA TYR A 276 28.84 41.71 -53.38
C TYR A 276 27.81 42.85 -53.40
N THR A 277 28.10 43.98 -52.77
CA THR A 277 27.36 45.22 -53.01
C THR A 277 27.93 45.88 -54.26
N ILE A 278 27.18 45.81 -55.35
CA ILE A 278 27.48 46.55 -56.58
C ILE A 278 27.23 48.04 -56.29
N PRO A 279 28.21 48.94 -56.44
CA PRO A 279 27.96 50.36 -56.33
C PRO A 279 27.17 50.83 -57.57
N THR A 280 25.92 51.21 -57.38
CA THR A 280 25.18 52.00 -58.37
C THR A 280 25.86 53.36 -58.50
N LYS A 281 26.48 53.63 -59.66
CA LYS A 281 26.98 54.95 -60.03
C LYS A 281 25.82 55.95 -60.14
N ARG A 282 26.18 57.20 -59.81
CA ARG A 282 25.45 58.48 -59.95
C ARG A 282 24.34 58.51 -60.99
#